data_AF-A0A8T5KSH5-F1
#
_entry.id   AF-A0A8T5KSH5-F1
#
_cell.length_a   1.000
_cell.length_b   1.000
_cell.length_c   1.000
_cell.angle_alpha   90.00
_cell.angle_beta   90.00
_cell.angle_gamma   90.00
#
_symmetry.space_group_name_H-M   'P 1'
#
loop_
_entity.id
_entity.type
_entity.pdbx_description
1 polymer ?
#
loop_
_entity_poly.entity_id
_entity_poly.type
_entity_poly.pdbx_seq_one_letter_code
_entity_poly.pdbx_strand_id
1 'polypeptide(L)' 'MRIILLVDFDYFYAQVEERDKPEYKGKPLVICVYSGRTEDSGAVATANYEARELGI' A
#
# COMPACT_ATOMS: atom_id res chain seq x y z
N MET A 1 -35.27 -13.45 0.71
CA MET A 1 -33.94 -13.79 1.27
C MET A 1 -33.02 -12.61 1.00
N ARG A 2 -32.34 -12.06 2.02
CA ARG A 2 -31.43 -10.91 1.87
C ARG A 2 -30.00 -11.40 2.03
N ILE A 3 -29.14 -11.11 1.05
CA ILE A 3 -27.72 -11.41 1.08
C ILE A 3 -26.97 -10.08 1.19
N ILE A 4 -25.94 -10.04 2.04
CA ILE A 4 -25.01 -8.90 2.17
C ILE A 4 -23.62 -9.43 1.81
N LEU A 5 -22.95 -8.76 0.88
CA LEU A 5 -21.61 -9.10 0.42
C LEU A 5 -20.68 -7.91 0.69
N LEU A 6 -19.54 -8.20 1.32
CA LEU A 6 -18.48 -7.24 1.59
C LEU A 6 -17.32 -7.48 0.60
N VAL A 7 -16.76 -6.39 0.09
CA VAL A 7 -15.58 -6.39 -0.77
C VAL A 7 -14.53 -5.51 -0.10
N ASP A 8 -13.31 -6.01 -0.03
CA ASP A 8 -12.13 -5.29 0.44
C ASP A 8 -11.03 -5.41 -0.62
N PHE A 9 -10.21 -4.37 -0.78
CA PHE A 9 -9.16 -4.33 -1.77
C PHE A 9 -7.80 -4.61 -1.13
N ASP A 10 -7.05 -5.53 -1.74
CA ASP A 10 -5.75 -5.92 -1.24
C ASP A 10 -4.73 -4.78 -1.38
N TYR A 11 -4.08 -4.41 -0.26
CA TYR A 11 -2.99 -3.42 -0.20
C TYR A 11 -3.21 -2.19 -1.11
N PHE A 12 -4.44 -1.67 -1.09
CA PHE A 12 -5.03 -0.87 -2.16
C PHE A 12 -4.12 0.19 -2.79
N TYR A 13 -3.56 1.12 -2.01
CA TYR A 13 -2.72 2.18 -2.58
C TYR A 13 -1.43 1.67 -3.20
N ALA A 14 -0.80 0.65 -2.60
CA ALA A 14 0.38 0.03 -3.18
C ALA A 14 0.02 -0.76 -4.46
N GLN A 15 -1.14 -1.43 -4.49
CA GLN A 15 -1.60 -2.15 -5.68
C GLN A 15 -1.92 -1.22 -6.86
N VAL A 16 -2.46 -0.02 -6.59
CA VAL A 16 -2.67 1.00 -7.64
C VAL A 16 -1.34 1.42 -8.24
N GLU A 17 -0.32 1.70 -7.43
CA GLU A 17 1.01 2.06 -7.93
C GLU A 17 1.68 0.92 -8.70
N GLU A 18 1.56 -0.34 -8.27
CA GLU A 18 2.08 -1.49 -9.04
C GLU A 18 1.37 -1.68 -10.38
N ARG A 19 0.05 -1.40 -10.45
CA ARG A 19 -0.70 -1.45 -11.70
C ARG A 19 -0.22 -0.36 -12.67
N ASP A 20 -0.03 0.85 -12.15
CA ASP A 20 0.35 2.01 -12.96
C ASP A 20 1.84 1.98 -13.33
N LYS A 21 2.68 1.34 -12.49
CA LYS A 21 4.11 1.09 -12.70
C LYS A 21 4.44 -0.40 -12.53
N PRO A 22 4.21 -1.20 -13.58
CA PRO A 22 4.41 -2.65 -13.54
C PRO A 22 5.81 -3.11 -13.10
N GLU A 23 6.82 -2.23 -13.22
CA GLU A 23 8.19 -2.48 -12.76
C GLU A 23 8.37 -2.57 -11.24
N TYR A 24 7.36 -2.16 -10.46
CA TYR A 24 7.35 -2.31 -8.99
C TYR A 24 6.87 -3.68 -8.55
N LYS A 25 6.15 -4.40 -9.40
CA LYS A 25 5.61 -5.73 -9.07
C LYS A 25 6.74 -6.69 -8.69
N GLY A 26 6.57 -7.38 -7.55
CA GLY A 26 7.57 -8.31 -7.02
C GLY A 26 8.75 -7.65 -6.30
N LYS A 27 8.69 -6.33 -6.05
CA LYS A 27 9.66 -5.60 -5.25
C LYS A 27 8.97 -5.03 -4.00
N PRO A 28 9.65 -4.93 -2.84
CA PRO A 28 9.10 -4.22 -1.70
C PRO A 28 8.70 -2.78 -2.06
N LEU A 29 7.43 -2.44 -1.84
CA LEU A 29 6.84 -1.13 -2.14
C LEU A 29 6.10 -0.58 -0.93
N VAL A 30 6.37 0.69 -0.61
CA VAL A 30 5.80 1.42 0.52
C VAL A 30 5.24 2.75 0.02
N ILE A 31 3.97 3.00 0.32
CA ILE A 31 3.31 4.29 0.13
C ILE A 31 3.38 5.06 1.44
N CYS A 32 3.99 6.24 1.42
CA CYS A 32 4.15 7.09 2.59
C CYS A 32 3.18 8.28 2.57
N VAL A 33 2.77 8.71 3.76
CA VAL A 33 2.06 9.98 3.96
C VAL A 33 2.94 10.94 4.77
N TYR A 34 3.16 12.14 4.25
CA TYR A 34 3.98 13.16 4.91
C TYR A 34 3.17 13.92 5.97
N SER A 35 3.79 14.16 7.13
CA SER A 35 3.17 14.95 8.22
C SER A 35 3.50 16.44 8.15
N GLY A 36 4.48 16.82 7.32
CA GLY A 36 4.92 18.21 7.13
C GLY A 36 5.65 18.83 8.33
N ARG A 37 6.03 18.04 9.34
CA ARG A 37 6.80 18.51 10.52
C ARG A 37 8.29 18.69 10.21
N THR A 38 8.83 17.80 9.39
CA THR A 38 10.15 17.83 8.75
C THR A 38 10.02 17.28 7.34
N GLU A 39 11.06 17.44 6.51
CA GLU A 39 11.13 16.92 5.14
C GLU A 39 10.75 15.44 5.05
N ASP A 40 11.33 14.62 5.94
CA ASP A 40 11.10 13.16 5.96
C ASP A 40 10.05 12.71 6.98
N SER A 41 9.38 13.64 7.67
CA SER A 41 8.40 13.26 8.68
C SER A 41 7.15 12.66 8.04
N GLY A 42 6.73 11.49 8.48
CA GLY A 42 5.55 10.82 7.95
C GLY A 42 5.29 9.47 8.58
N ALA A 43 4.40 8.72 7.96
CA ALA A 43 4.10 7.34 8.32
C ALA A 43 3.90 6.51 7.05
N VAL A 44 4.00 5.19 7.20
CA VAL A 44 3.57 4.24 6.16
C VAL A 44 2.04 4.27 6.08
N ALA A 45 1.52 4.59 4.90
CA ALA A 45 0.09 4.54 4.62
C ALA A 45 -0.35 3.13 4.17
N THR A 46 0.45 2.49 3.30
CA THR A 46 0.21 1.12 2.83
C THR A 46 1.53 0.53 2.33
N ALA A 47 1.74 -0.76 2.59
CA ALA A 47 2.84 -1.54 2.02
C ALA A 47 2.27 -2.72 1.22
N ASN A 48 2.94 -3.12 0.13
CA ASN A 48 2.63 -4.37 -0.58
C ASN A 48 3.09 -5.59 0.22
N TYR A 49 2.77 -6.80 -0.24
CA TYR A 49 3.09 -8.01 0.52
C TYR A 49 4.60 -8.23 0.65
N GLU A 50 5.38 -7.95 -0.38
CA GLU A 50 6.83 -8.06 -0.41
C GLU A 50 7.49 -7.15 0.65
N ALA A 51 6.95 -5.95 0.90
CA ALA A 51 7.43 -5.08 1.98
C ALA A 51 6.98 -5.56 3.37
N ARG A 52 5.75 -6.07 3.50
CA ARG A 52 5.24 -6.61 4.78
C ARG A 52 6.01 -7.83 5.25
N GLU A 53 6.49 -8.67 4.33
CA GLU A 53 7.36 -9.82 4.65
C GLU A 53 8.67 -9.39 5.34
N LEU A 54 9.10 -8.14 5.14
CA LEU A 54 10.28 -7.54 5.78
C LEU A 54 9.95 -6.87 7.13
N GLY A 55 8.68 -6.89 7.56
CA GLY A 55 8.23 -6.28 8.81
C GLY A 55 7.97 -4.77 8.72
N ILE A 56 7.85 -4.23 7.50
CA ILE A 56 7.43 -2.84 7.26
C ILE A 56 5.92 -2.69 7.50
#